data_AF-A0A2N2ZAB8-F1
#
_entry.id   AF-A0A2N2ZAB8-F1
#
_cell.length_a   1.000
_cell.length_b   1.000
_cell.length_c   1.000
_cell.angle_alpha   90.00
_cell.angle_beta   90.00
_cell.angle_gamma   90.00
#
_symmetry.space_group_name_H-M   'P 1'
#
loop_
_entity.id
_entity.type
_entity.pdbx_description
1 polymer ?
#
loop_
_entity_poly.entity_id
_entity_poly.type
_entity_poly.pdbx_seq_one_letter_code
_entity_poly.pdbx_strand_id
1 'polypeptide(L)'
;GIVDGIGCALYGNLTFSEGKPEQNNFDSYRLIRHSEAPKNIDVHFVKSDVDPTGLGEPPFPPIMGALANAMYNATGKRYYDQPLLGNQQILG
;
A
#
# COMPACT_ATOMS: atom_id res chain seq x y z
N GLY A 1 -9.57 -0.15 -1.82
CA GLY A 1 -8.93 0.67 -0.78
C GLY A 1 -7.77 -0.06 -0.10
N ILE A 2 -8.04 -0.91 0.89
CA ILE A 2 -7.00 -1.45 1.80
C ILE A 2 -5.87 -2.22 1.07
N VAL A 3 -6.22 -3.24 0.27
CA VAL A 3 -5.23 -4.06 -0.47
C VAL A 3 -4.39 -3.19 -1.41
N ASP A 4 -5.03 -2.28 -2.12
CA ASP A 4 -4.38 -1.36 -3.05
C ASP A 4 -3.44 -0.38 -2.32
N GLY A 5 -3.88 0.19 -1.20
CA GLY A 5 -3.04 1.08 -0.40
C GLY A 5 -1.83 0.37 0.22
N ILE A 6 -1.95 -0.89 0.62
CA ILE A 6 -0.80 -1.72 1.03
C ILE A 6 0.14 -1.95 -0.16
N GLY A 7 -0.39 -2.29 -1.33
CA GLY A 7 0.40 -2.50 -2.53
C GLY A 7 1.15 -1.25 -2.99
N CYS A 8 0.49 -0.10 -2.97
CA CYS A 8 1.08 1.19 -3.28
C CYS A 8 2.20 1.55 -2.30
N ALA A 9 1.95 1.38 -0.98
CA ALA A 9 2.97 1.62 0.04
C ALA A 9 4.19 0.71 -0.10
N LEU A 10 4.01 -0.55 -0.52
CA LEU A 10 5.09 -1.53 -0.57
C LEU A 10 5.84 -1.58 -1.91
N TYR A 11 5.17 -1.31 -3.04
CA TYR A 11 5.68 -1.72 -4.36
C TYR A 11 5.56 -0.69 -5.50
N GLY A 12 4.64 0.28 -5.42
CA GLY A 12 4.18 1.12 -6.54
C GLY A 12 5.19 2.15 -7.08
N ASN A 13 6.43 1.74 -7.37
CA ASN A 13 7.45 2.59 -7.96
C ASN A 13 7.30 2.66 -9.48
N LEU A 14 7.23 3.87 -10.04
CA LEU A 14 7.30 4.14 -11.47
C LEU A 14 8.50 5.05 -11.72
N THR A 15 9.61 4.48 -12.19
CA THR A 15 10.85 5.21 -12.44
C THR A 15 10.86 5.81 -13.84
N PHE A 16 11.62 6.89 -14.01
CA PHE A 16 11.72 7.61 -15.28
C PHE A 16 13.19 7.75 -15.70
N SER A 17 13.46 7.42 -16.95
CA SER A 17 14.75 7.64 -17.61
C SER A 17 14.53 8.40 -18.92
N GLU A 18 15.32 9.46 -19.16
CA GLU A 18 15.18 10.34 -20.33
C GLU A 18 13.74 10.85 -20.55
N GLY A 19 13.01 11.11 -19.45
CA GLY A 19 11.62 11.58 -19.48
C GLY A 19 10.58 10.51 -19.84
N LYS A 20 10.95 9.23 -19.87
CA LYS A 20 10.05 8.12 -20.18
C LYS A 20 9.95 7.15 -18.99
N PRO A 21 8.75 6.59 -18.71
CA PRO A 21 8.62 5.52 -17.74
C PRO A 21 9.48 4.32 -18.14
N GLU A 22 10.20 3.76 -17.18
CA GLU A 22 11.00 2.55 -17.41
C GLU A 22 10.13 1.28 -17.37
N GLN A 23 9.10 1.26 -16.53
CA GLN A 23 8.13 0.15 -16.47
C GLN A 23 7.02 0.38 -17.50
N ASN A 24 6.83 -0.59 -18.39
CA ASN A 24 5.86 -0.51 -19.49
C ASN A 24 4.73 -1.54 -19.40
N ASN A 25 4.74 -2.41 -18.39
CA ASN A 25 3.75 -3.47 -18.18
C ASN A 25 3.80 -3.98 -16.72
N PHE A 26 2.83 -4.79 -16.28
CA PHE A 26 2.70 -5.25 -14.89
C PHE A 26 3.66 -6.35 -14.44
N ASP A 27 4.51 -6.84 -15.35
CA ASP A 27 5.68 -7.66 -15.01
C ASP A 27 6.83 -6.81 -14.50
N SER A 28 6.95 -5.56 -14.96
CA SER A 28 7.98 -4.59 -14.54
C SER A 28 7.46 -3.56 -13.53
N TYR A 29 6.21 -3.11 -13.67
CA TYR A 29 5.50 -2.32 -12.67
C TYR A 29 4.86 -3.24 -11.64
N ARG A 30 5.45 -3.30 -10.44
CA ARG A 30 5.04 -4.27 -9.43
C ARG A 30 3.76 -3.82 -8.71
N LEU A 31 2.69 -4.55 -8.98
CA LEU A 31 1.46 -4.52 -8.18
C LEU A 31 1.51 -5.63 -7.11
N ILE A 32 0.77 -5.40 -6.01
CA ILE A 32 0.54 -6.43 -5.00
C ILE A 32 -0.12 -7.67 -5.60
N ARG A 33 0.32 -8.85 -5.17
CA ARG A 33 -0.21 -10.15 -5.62
C ARG A 33 -1.07 -10.81 -4.53
N HIS A 34 -1.85 -11.82 -4.91
CA HIS A 34 -2.75 -12.52 -3.98
C HIS A 34 -2.04 -13.09 -2.75
N SER A 35 -0.83 -13.62 -2.91
CA SER A 35 -0.03 -14.16 -1.80
C SER A 35 0.49 -13.10 -0.83
N GLU A 36 0.48 -11.83 -1.23
CA GLU A 36 1.01 -10.70 -0.45
C GLU A 36 -0.11 -9.87 0.20
N ALA A 37 -1.37 -10.11 -0.19
CA ALA A 37 -2.52 -9.47 0.43
C ALA A 37 -2.68 -9.95 1.89
N PRO A 38 -3.25 -9.10 2.77
CA PRO A 38 -3.59 -9.53 4.13
C PRO A 38 -4.46 -10.79 4.10
N LYS A 39 -4.13 -11.76 4.96
CA LYS A 39 -4.92 -13.01 5.06
C LYS A 39 -6.38 -12.75 5.42
N ASN A 40 -6.62 -11.75 6.27
CA ASN A 40 -7.93 -11.30 6.70
C ASN A 40 -7.99 -9.77 6.70
N ILE A 41 -9.19 -9.23 6.46
CA ILE A 41 -9.50 -7.80 6.58
C ILE A 41 -10.78 -7.69 7.41
N ASP A 42 -10.65 -7.19 8.63
CA ASP A 42 -11.79 -6.93 9.52
C ASP A 42 -12.32 -5.52 9.29
N VAL A 43 -13.64 -5.38 9.11
CA VAL A 43 -14.30 -4.11 8.79
C VAL A 43 -15.36 -3.83 9.84
N HIS A 44 -15.28 -2.63 10.43
CA HIS A 44 -16.24 -2.15 11.42
C HIS A 44 -16.86 -0.85 10.94
N PHE A 45 -18.19 -0.77 11.04
CA PHE A 45 -18.93 0.46 10.75
C PHE A 45 -19.26 1.17 12.06
N VAL A 46 -18.93 2.46 12.12
CA VAL A 46 -19.37 3.34 13.21
C VAL A 46 -20.77 3.84 12.86
N LYS A 47 -21.70 3.76 13.82
CA LYS A 47 -23.05 4.31 13.64
C LYS A 47 -22.97 5.82 13.43
N SER A 48 -23.63 6.31 12.38
CA SER A 48 -23.71 7.72 12.02
C SER A 48 -25.15 8.05 11.65
N ASP A 49 -25.65 9.19 12.12
CA ASP A 49 -26.95 9.75 11.71
C ASP A 49 -26.81 10.75 10.55
N VAL A 50 -25.58 10.93 10.03
CA VAL A 50 -25.27 11.75 8.84
C VAL A 50 -25.52 10.93 7.58
N ASP A 51 -26.06 11.57 6.54
CA ASP A 51 -26.28 10.95 5.24
C ASP A 51 -25.00 10.29 4.68
N PRO A 52 -25.10 9.12 4.04
CA PRO A 52 -23.95 8.40 3.54
C PRO A 52 -23.23 9.19 2.45
N THR A 53 -21.91 9.24 2.55
CA THR A 53 -21.02 9.81 1.53
C THR A 53 -20.23 8.69 0.83
N GLY A 54 -19.35 9.05 -0.10
CA GLY A 54 -18.54 8.07 -0.84
C GLY A 54 -17.61 7.27 0.09
N LEU A 55 -17.63 5.94 -0.06
CA LEU A 55 -16.83 5.00 0.75
C LEU A 55 -15.72 4.26 -0.03
N GLY A 56 -15.59 4.51 -1.35
CA GLY A 56 -14.61 3.81 -2.18
C GLY A 56 -13.15 4.14 -1.85
N GLU A 57 -12.84 5.43 -1.70
CA GLU A 57 -11.49 5.96 -1.48
C GLU A 57 -11.07 6.11 0.00
N PRO A 58 -11.95 6.43 0.97
CA PRO A 58 -11.54 6.64 2.37
C PRO A 58 -10.65 5.56 2.99
N PRO A 59 -10.77 4.26 2.67
CA PRO A 59 -9.87 3.24 3.20
C PRO A 59 -8.44 3.28 2.63
N PHE A 60 -8.18 4.02 1.55
CA PHE A 60 -6.89 4.02 0.84
C PHE A 60 -5.81 4.90 1.50
N PRO A 61 -6.03 6.19 1.81
CA PRO A 61 -4.98 7.02 2.42
C PRO A 61 -4.47 6.54 3.79
N PRO A 62 -5.31 6.12 4.77
CA PRO A 62 -4.84 5.83 6.11
C PRO A 62 -4.03 4.53 6.23
N ILE A 63 -4.25 3.56 5.33
CA ILE A 63 -3.60 2.24 5.45
C ILE A 63 -2.09 2.32 5.25
N MET A 64 -1.60 3.24 4.41
CA MET A 64 -0.17 3.42 4.15
C MET A 64 0.57 3.84 5.44
N GLY A 65 0.01 4.81 6.16
CA GLY A 65 0.55 5.28 7.44
C GLY A 65 0.44 4.22 8.54
N ALA A 66 -0.67 3.48 8.58
CA ALA A 66 -0.83 2.36 9.51
C ALA A 66 0.22 1.28 9.28
N LEU A 67 0.51 0.93 8.02
CA LEU A 67 1.53 -0.04 7.65
C LEU A 67 2.94 0.44 8.03
N ALA A 68 3.29 1.69 7.70
CA ALA A 68 4.60 2.26 8.07
C ALA A 68 4.82 2.28 9.59
N ASN A 69 3.78 2.60 10.37
CA ASN A 69 3.82 2.55 11.83
C ASN A 69 3.95 1.11 12.35
N ALA A 70 3.26 0.14 11.75
CA ALA A 70 3.39 -1.27 12.11
C ALA A 70 4.82 -1.79 11.83
N MET A 71 5.41 -1.42 10.68
CA MET A 71 6.80 -1.74 10.35
C MET A 71 7.77 -1.11 11.36
N TYR A 72 7.56 0.14 11.77
CA TYR A 72 8.38 0.77 12.80
C TYR A 72 8.26 0.03 14.13
N ASN A 73 7.06 -0.34 14.56
CA ASN A 73 6.85 -1.10 15.79
C ASN A 73 7.53 -2.48 15.75
N ALA A 74 7.55 -3.14 14.59
CA ALA A 74 8.17 -4.45 14.43
C ALA A 74 9.70 -4.41 14.30
N THR A 75 10.26 -3.32 13.75
CA THR A 75 11.69 -3.26 13.36
C THR A 75 12.51 -2.21 14.11
N GLY A 76 11.86 -1.26 14.79
CA GLY A 76 12.49 -0.07 15.37
C GLY A 76 12.97 0.97 14.33
N LYS A 77 12.81 0.70 13.03
CA LYS A 77 13.26 1.58 11.94
C LYS A 77 12.10 2.40 11.39
N ARG A 78 12.29 3.73 11.31
CA ARG A 78 11.35 4.61 10.62
C ARG A 78 11.61 4.58 9.12
N TYR A 79 10.53 4.47 8.34
CA TYR A 79 10.55 4.55 6.89
C TYR A 79 9.80 5.80 6.47
N TYR A 80 10.45 6.65 5.65
CA TYR A 80 9.89 7.92 5.20
C TYR A 80 9.71 7.98 3.68
N ASP A 81 10.38 7.09 2.95
CA ASP A 81 10.38 7.04 1.50
C ASP A 81 9.57 5.81 1.04
N GLN A 82 8.58 6.05 0.18
CA GLN A 82 7.84 4.99 -0.50
C GLN A 82 8.47 4.68 -1.87
N PRO A 83 8.40 3.42 -2.34
CA PRO A 83 7.82 2.28 -1.62
C PRO A 83 8.71 1.74 -0.49
N LEU A 84 8.06 1.29 0.59
CA LEU A 84 8.70 0.92 1.86
C LEU A 84 9.63 -0.30 1.77
N LEU A 85 9.44 -1.18 0.78
CA LEU A 85 10.30 -2.34 0.52
C LEU A 85 11.26 -2.12 -0.65
N GLY A 86 11.02 -1.13 -1.52
CA GLY A 86 11.81 -0.94 -2.74
C GLY A 86 11.94 -2.25 -3.54
N ASN A 87 13.18 -2.58 -3.92
CA ASN A 87 13.53 -3.84 -4.61
C ASN A 87 13.86 -5.00 -3.64
N GLN A 88 13.63 -4.86 -2.34
CA GLN A 88 13.92 -5.91 -1.38
C GLN A 88 12.86 -7.03 -1.49
N GLN A 89 13.33 -8.26 -1.67
CA GLN A 89 12.50 -9.45 -1.68
C GLN A 89 12.03 -9.76 -0.25
N ILE A 90 10.73 -9.95 -0.04
CA ILE A 90 10.25 -10.57 1.19
C ILE A 90 10.55 -12.06 1.07
N LEU A 91 11.48 -12.56 1.87
CA LEU A 91 11.62 -14.00 2.12
C LEU A 91 10.38 -14.42 2.92
N GLY A 92 9.41 -14.99 2.22
CA GLY A 92 8.31 -15.78 2.78
C GLY A 92 8.60 -17.25 2.57
#